data_AF-A0A9E3CQX9-F1
#
_entry.id   AF-A0A9E3CQX9-F1
#
_cell.length_a   1.000
_cell.length_b   1.000
_cell.length_c   1.000
_cell.angle_alpha   90.00
_cell.angle_beta   90.00
_cell.angle_gamma   90.00
#
_symmetry.space_group_name_H-M   'P 1'
#
loop_
_entity.id
_entity.type
_entity.pdbx_description
1 polymer ?
#
loop_
_entity_poly.entity_id
_entity_poly.type
_entity_poly.pdbx_seq_one_letter_code
_entity_poly.pdbx_strand_id
1 'polypeptide(L)'
;MPEGTDRLDLLIIGAGPAGLSAADVAAREGLSYLVVEKGLIAHTVYRYPVGLTVFSTTNELELEEGGLRPCREKPTREELLSYYVRFALRHDLHINTEEEVTKIEPLGPEGFRVSTSRGTYEAARVLTCIGGMARPRRLGVPGEDLSKVRHRFVEPFPYVRKDALVVGGGNSAAEAALFLSEGGARTTYAIWPADWENRDPKKGCIKHWVRGPLEREIEEGRLRLFLFSELVEIKEGEVLIKDEQGRTHALANDAVFVLIGSDADLTLLRGAGVRTEVSGLTEIPVYDPDTFETNVPGLYVAGHFTNSRHIKEAIAVPRRVVPLIAQSLRATV
;
A
#
# COMPACT_ATOMS: atom_id res chain seq x y z
N MET A 1 17.93 21.88 14.61
CA MET A 1 17.63 22.46 13.29
C MET A 1 18.87 23.22 12.86
N PRO A 2 19.56 22.83 11.78
CA PRO A 2 20.55 23.71 11.19
C PRO A 2 19.80 24.92 10.60
N GLU A 3 20.18 26.12 11.03
CA GLU A 3 19.77 27.36 10.39
C GLU A 3 20.59 27.53 9.12
N GLY A 4 19.94 27.42 7.97
CA GLY A 4 20.56 27.59 6.66
C GLY A 4 19.67 27.01 5.57
N THR A 5 19.50 27.73 4.48
CA THR A 5 18.96 27.23 3.20
C THR A 5 19.96 26.25 2.57
N ASP A 6 20.37 25.23 3.30
CA ASP A 6 21.25 24.19 2.79
C ASP A 6 20.39 23.20 2.01
N ARG A 7 20.61 23.23 0.70
CA ARG A 7 20.04 22.31 -0.26
C ARG A 7 20.37 20.87 0.16
N LEU A 8 19.35 20.02 0.24
CA LEU A 8 19.53 18.61 0.56
C LEU A 8 20.23 17.88 -0.60
N ASP A 9 21.01 16.87 -0.30
CA ASP A 9 21.49 15.90 -1.29
C ASP A 9 20.31 15.06 -1.82
N LEU A 10 19.44 14.60 -0.90
CA LEU A 10 18.35 13.70 -1.22
C LEU A 10 17.08 14.02 -0.42
N LEU A 11 15.99 14.33 -1.12
CA LEU A 11 14.65 14.34 -0.53
C LEU A 11 13.94 13.00 -0.82
N ILE A 12 13.44 12.34 0.23
CA ILE A 12 12.74 11.06 0.13
C ILE A 12 11.25 11.31 0.39
N ILE A 13 10.37 10.86 -0.51
CA ILE A 13 8.92 11.08 -0.39
C ILE A 13 8.22 9.78 0.03
N GLY A 14 7.71 9.74 1.26
CA GLY A 14 7.01 8.63 1.88
C GLY A 14 7.89 7.87 2.89
N ALA A 15 7.36 7.62 4.08
CA ALA A 15 8.00 6.89 5.18
C ALA A 15 7.42 5.48 5.38
N GLY A 16 7.08 4.81 4.28
CA GLY A 16 6.85 3.36 4.27
C GLY A 16 8.16 2.56 4.39
N PRO A 17 8.11 1.22 4.33
CA PRO A 17 9.32 0.38 4.43
C PRO A 17 10.44 0.76 3.44
N ALA A 18 10.08 1.15 2.21
CA ALA A 18 11.04 1.65 1.23
C ALA A 18 11.69 2.97 1.67
N GLY A 19 10.90 3.94 2.15
CA GLY A 19 11.40 5.23 2.62
C GLY A 19 12.30 5.11 3.85
N LEU A 20 11.94 4.23 4.79
CA LEU A 20 12.77 3.95 5.97
C LEU A 20 14.10 3.29 5.59
N SER A 21 14.07 2.33 4.66
CA SER A 21 15.30 1.73 4.11
C SER A 21 16.15 2.77 3.39
N ALA A 22 15.55 3.65 2.59
CA ALA A 22 16.25 4.72 1.90
C ALA A 22 16.93 5.69 2.87
N ALA A 23 16.23 6.08 3.94
CA ALA A 23 16.75 6.99 4.95
C ALA A 23 17.95 6.41 5.72
N ASP A 24 17.88 5.14 6.15
CA ASP A 24 19.01 4.46 6.81
C ASP A 24 20.23 4.40 5.88
N VAL A 25 20.03 4.05 4.60
CA VAL A 25 21.15 3.99 3.65
C VAL A 25 21.69 5.39 3.33
N ALA A 26 20.83 6.41 3.22
CA ALA A 26 21.26 7.79 2.99
C ALA A 26 22.10 8.31 4.17
N ALA A 27 21.70 8.00 5.41
CA ALA A 27 22.47 8.32 6.60
C ALA A 27 23.85 7.65 6.59
N ARG A 28 23.92 6.36 6.23
CA ARG A 28 25.19 5.60 6.14
C ARG A 28 26.12 6.11 5.05
N GLU A 29 25.57 6.62 3.95
CA GLU A 29 26.33 7.28 2.88
C GLU A 29 26.74 8.72 3.20
N GLY A 30 26.31 9.26 4.35
CA GLY A 30 26.63 10.61 4.81
C GLY A 30 25.94 11.71 4.00
N LEU A 31 24.80 11.41 3.36
CA LEU A 31 24.02 12.38 2.60
C LEU A 31 23.24 13.31 3.54
N SER A 32 23.11 14.58 3.16
CA SER A 32 22.10 15.47 3.73
C SER A 32 20.72 15.10 3.18
N TYR A 33 19.86 14.52 4.01
CA TYR A 33 18.56 14.02 3.57
C TYR A 33 17.41 14.40 4.50
N LEU A 34 16.20 14.33 3.95
CA LEU A 34 14.95 14.42 4.70
C LEU A 34 13.91 13.49 4.08
N VAL A 35 13.17 12.76 4.92
CA VAL A 35 11.97 12.04 4.52
C VAL A 35 10.74 12.90 4.80
N VAL A 36 9.85 13.03 3.83
CA VAL A 36 8.56 13.72 3.98
C VAL A 36 7.42 12.71 3.82
N GLU A 37 6.59 12.58 4.85
CA GLU A 37 5.47 11.63 4.91
C GLU A 37 4.16 12.34 5.23
N LYS A 38 3.15 12.13 4.39
CA LYS A 38 1.83 12.78 4.54
C LYS A 38 1.03 12.30 5.75
N GLY A 39 1.28 11.09 6.21
CA GLY A 39 0.62 10.48 7.36
C GLY A 39 1.63 10.18 8.46
N LEU A 40 1.69 8.90 8.84
CA LEU A 40 2.54 8.39 9.92
C LEU A 40 3.68 7.56 9.34
N ILE A 41 4.73 7.32 10.12
CA ILE A 41 5.71 6.28 9.80
C ILE A 41 4.99 4.95 9.55
N ALA A 42 5.30 4.31 8.42
CA ALA A 42 4.64 3.10 7.94
C ALA A 42 3.10 3.22 7.84
N HIS A 43 2.58 4.38 7.39
CA HIS A 43 1.15 4.66 7.32
C HIS A 43 0.31 3.57 6.63
N THR A 44 0.82 2.93 5.58
CA THR A 44 0.13 1.81 4.91
C THR A 44 -0.11 0.63 5.85
N VAL A 45 0.89 0.27 6.68
CA VAL A 45 0.75 -0.79 7.70
C VAL A 45 -0.22 -0.33 8.78
N TYR A 46 -0.20 0.96 9.15
CA TYR A 46 -1.18 1.52 10.08
C TYR A 46 -2.61 1.38 9.55
N ARG A 47 -2.81 1.40 8.23
CA ARG A 47 -4.13 1.22 7.61
C ARG A 47 -4.55 -0.25 7.46
N TYR A 48 -3.69 -1.23 7.78
CA TYR A 48 -4.10 -2.63 7.81
C TYR A 48 -5.17 -2.89 8.89
N PRO A 49 -5.95 -3.97 8.78
CA PRO A 49 -6.91 -4.34 9.80
C PRO A 49 -6.26 -4.48 11.18
N VAL A 50 -6.96 -4.02 12.21
CA VAL A 50 -6.51 -4.09 13.60
C VAL A 50 -6.37 -5.55 14.02
N GLY A 51 -5.24 -5.91 14.65
CA GLY A 51 -4.95 -7.28 15.07
C GLY A 51 -4.59 -8.24 13.93
N LEU A 52 -4.47 -7.77 12.68
CA LEU A 52 -4.01 -8.59 11.56
C LEU A 52 -2.63 -9.19 11.88
N THR A 53 -2.49 -10.51 11.75
CA THR A 53 -1.18 -11.16 11.65
C THR A 53 -0.75 -11.14 10.19
N VAL A 54 0.36 -10.48 9.86
CA VAL A 54 0.82 -10.40 8.48
C VAL A 54 1.34 -11.76 8.03
N PHE A 55 1.27 -12.03 6.73
CA PHE A 55 1.65 -13.33 6.20
C PHE A 55 3.16 -13.49 5.99
N SER A 56 3.90 -12.39 5.86
CA SER A 56 5.33 -12.41 5.58
C SER A 56 6.15 -12.81 6.81
N THR A 57 7.25 -13.49 6.58
CA THR A 57 8.21 -13.84 7.64
C THR A 57 9.03 -12.63 8.06
N THR A 58 9.66 -12.69 9.24
CA THR A 58 10.42 -11.56 9.80
C THR A 58 11.51 -11.04 8.86
N ASN A 59 12.27 -11.95 8.24
CA ASN A 59 13.32 -11.63 7.25
C ASN A 59 12.81 -10.97 5.96
N GLU A 60 11.51 -11.01 5.67
CA GLU A 60 10.90 -10.30 4.54
C GLU A 60 10.44 -8.88 4.91
N LEU A 61 10.39 -8.56 6.20
CA LEU A 61 9.79 -7.34 6.74
C LEU A 61 10.79 -6.45 7.46
N GLU A 62 11.89 -7.03 7.93
CA GLU A 62 12.90 -6.33 8.71
C GLU A 62 13.84 -5.46 7.84
N LEU A 63 14.13 -4.27 8.35
CA LEU A 63 15.11 -3.32 7.84
C LEU A 63 16.52 -3.62 8.35
N GLU A 64 16.64 -4.43 9.41
CA GLU A 64 17.88 -4.84 10.05
C GLU A 64 17.71 -6.29 10.53
N GLU A 65 18.68 -7.13 10.20
CA GLU A 65 18.65 -8.57 10.51
C GLU A 65 18.49 -8.81 12.01
N GLY A 66 17.47 -9.58 12.39
CA GLY A 66 17.17 -9.91 13.79
C GLY A 66 16.58 -8.76 14.61
N GLY A 67 16.24 -7.64 13.95
CA GLY A 67 15.61 -6.48 14.58
C GLY A 67 14.12 -6.66 14.87
N LEU A 68 13.42 -7.49 14.08
CA LEU A 68 11.99 -7.78 14.24
C LEU A 68 11.78 -9.08 15.02
N ARG A 69 11.31 -8.97 16.26
CA ARG A 69 11.13 -10.08 17.20
C ARG A 69 9.69 -10.17 17.69
N PRO A 70 8.75 -10.69 16.87
CA PRO A 70 7.36 -10.85 17.27
C PRO A 70 7.21 -11.94 18.35
N CYS A 71 6.15 -11.86 19.14
CA CYS A 71 5.80 -12.88 20.13
C CYS A 71 5.27 -14.17 19.48
N ARG A 72 4.76 -14.08 18.24
CA ARG A 72 4.27 -15.20 17.43
C ARG A 72 5.26 -15.51 16.30
N GLU A 73 5.03 -16.60 15.58
CA GLU A 73 5.83 -16.96 14.39
C GLU A 73 5.85 -15.83 13.35
N LYS A 74 4.71 -15.16 13.15
CA LYS A 74 4.56 -14.02 12.24
C LYS A 74 4.11 -12.78 13.01
N PRO A 75 4.57 -11.58 12.61
CA PRO A 75 4.24 -10.37 13.34
C PRO A 75 2.79 -9.95 13.14
N THR A 76 2.22 -9.37 14.18
CA THR A 76 0.98 -8.58 14.07
C THR A 76 1.26 -7.23 13.41
N ARG A 77 0.21 -6.58 12.92
CA ARG A 77 0.22 -5.19 12.45
C ARG A 77 0.90 -4.28 13.49
N GLU A 78 0.54 -4.42 14.75
CA GLU A 78 1.02 -3.57 15.85
C GLU A 78 2.50 -3.82 16.18
N GLU A 79 2.95 -5.07 16.16
CA GLU A 79 4.38 -5.42 16.31
C GLU A 79 5.21 -4.86 15.15
N LEU A 80 4.71 -4.98 13.91
CA LEU A 80 5.39 -4.47 12.73
C LEU A 80 5.47 -2.94 12.73
N LEU A 81 4.39 -2.24 13.11
CA LEU A 81 4.41 -0.78 13.28
C LEU A 81 5.40 -0.34 14.35
N SER A 82 5.36 -1.01 15.51
CA SER A 82 6.29 -0.72 16.61
C SER A 82 7.74 -0.93 16.19
N TYR A 83 8.00 -1.96 15.39
CA TYR A 83 9.32 -2.22 14.82
C TYR A 83 9.80 -1.06 13.94
N TYR A 84 9.00 -0.62 12.97
CA TYR A 84 9.38 0.47 12.06
C TYR A 84 9.58 1.80 12.77
N VAL A 85 8.73 2.14 13.76
CA VAL A 85 8.91 3.34 14.57
C VAL A 85 10.19 3.26 15.41
N ARG A 86 10.44 2.13 16.07
CA ARG A 86 11.68 1.93 16.86
C ARG A 86 12.94 1.96 16.00
N PHE A 87 12.87 1.43 14.79
CA PHE A 87 13.96 1.52 13.83
C PHE A 87 14.26 2.98 13.49
N ALA A 88 13.25 3.77 13.12
CA ALA A 88 13.44 5.19 12.82
C ALA A 88 14.05 5.97 13.99
N LEU A 89 13.58 5.73 15.22
CA LEU A 89 14.10 6.38 16.42
C LEU A 89 15.53 5.94 16.78
N ARG A 90 15.85 4.65 16.65
CA ARG A 90 17.18 4.12 16.99
C ARG A 90 18.27 4.66 16.05
N HIS A 91 17.93 4.83 14.77
CA HIS A 91 18.84 5.34 13.75
C HIS A 91 18.75 6.86 13.58
N ASP A 92 17.99 7.56 14.45
CA ASP A 92 17.77 9.01 14.41
C ASP A 92 17.41 9.52 13.00
N LEU A 93 16.50 8.79 12.32
CA LEU A 93 16.14 9.12 10.95
C LEU A 93 15.39 10.45 10.87
N HIS A 94 15.80 11.32 9.96
CA HIS A 94 15.15 12.62 9.75
C HIS A 94 13.85 12.46 8.95
N ILE A 95 12.72 12.46 9.64
CA ILE A 95 11.39 12.24 9.05
C ILE A 95 10.43 13.32 9.52
N ASN A 96 9.84 14.05 8.58
CA ASN A 96 8.68 14.91 8.82
C ASN A 96 7.40 14.14 8.50
N THR A 97 6.66 13.75 9.53
CA THR A 97 5.31 13.19 9.39
C THR A 97 4.27 14.30 9.26
N GLU A 98 3.07 13.92 8.82
CA GLU A 98 1.93 14.83 8.61
C GLU A 98 2.27 16.00 7.68
N GLU A 99 3.17 15.76 6.73
CA GLU A 99 3.63 16.72 5.74
C GLU A 99 3.48 16.12 4.34
N GLU A 100 2.58 16.68 3.53
CA GLU A 100 2.28 16.16 2.20
C GLU A 100 3.10 16.93 1.16
N VAL A 101 3.85 16.21 0.33
CA VAL A 101 4.45 16.79 -0.88
C VAL A 101 3.36 17.04 -1.92
N THR A 102 3.21 18.29 -2.34
CA THR A 102 2.16 18.73 -3.27
C THR A 102 2.69 18.99 -4.67
N LYS A 103 3.99 19.29 -4.82
CA LYS A 103 4.61 19.59 -6.12
C LYS A 103 6.11 19.31 -6.14
N ILE A 104 6.60 18.79 -7.25
CA ILE A 104 8.04 18.64 -7.55
C ILE A 104 8.31 19.45 -8.82
N GLU A 105 9.21 20.43 -8.73
CA GLU A 105 9.60 21.30 -9.84
C GLU A 105 11.09 21.10 -10.14
N PRO A 106 11.45 20.57 -11.33
CA PRO A 106 12.85 20.52 -11.76
C PRO A 106 13.42 21.94 -11.91
N LEU A 107 14.61 22.18 -11.36
CA LEU A 107 15.35 23.44 -11.49
C LEU A 107 16.49 23.34 -12.51
N GLY A 108 16.41 22.39 -13.45
CA GLY A 108 17.49 22.05 -14.39
C GLY A 108 18.24 20.77 -13.96
N PRO A 109 19.45 20.50 -14.50
CA PRO A 109 20.27 19.36 -14.06
C PRO A 109 20.72 19.52 -12.58
N GLU A 110 20.57 20.74 -12.09
CA GLU A 110 20.86 21.24 -10.77
C GLU A 110 20.27 20.36 -9.67
N GLY A 111 18.94 20.19 -9.70
CA GLY A 111 18.14 19.63 -8.62
C GLY A 111 16.67 20.03 -8.74
N PHE A 112 15.97 20.06 -7.61
CA PHE A 112 14.52 20.19 -7.54
C PHE A 112 14.11 21.18 -6.45
N ARG A 113 13.01 21.89 -6.70
CA ARG A 113 12.21 22.55 -5.68
C ARG A 113 11.01 21.67 -5.37
N VAL A 114 10.83 21.32 -4.10
CA VAL A 114 9.73 20.47 -3.65
C VAL A 114 8.85 21.24 -2.69
N SER A 115 7.60 21.45 -3.07
CA SER A 115 6.59 22.14 -2.24
C SER A 115 5.81 21.12 -1.42
N THR A 116 5.55 21.45 -0.16
CA THR A 116 4.78 20.64 0.77
C THR A 116 3.65 21.44 1.41
N SER A 117 2.82 20.77 2.22
CA SER A 117 1.80 21.41 3.05
C SER A 117 2.37 22.32 4.16
N ARG A 118 3.69 22.26 4.44
CA ARG A 118 4.33 23.01 5.53
C ARG A 118 5.43 23.96 5.07
N GLY A 119 5.89 23.85 3.82
CA GLY A 119 6.93 24.73 3.30
C GLY A 119 7.50 24.23 1.97
N THR A 120 8.73 24.64 1.69
CA THR A 120 9.44 24.29 0.46
C THR A 120 10.84 23.84 0.80
N TYR A 121 11.30 22.79 0.12
CA TYR A 121 12.68 22.30 0.20
C TYR A 121 13.35 22.39 -1.17
N GLU A 122 14.66 22.53 -1.16
CA GLU A 122 15.48 22.31 -2.36
C GLU A 122 16.34 21.07 -2.15
N ALA A 123 16.41 20.21 -3.16
CA ALA A 123 17.17 18.97 -3.10
C ALA A 123 17.87 18.68 -4.42
N ALA A 124 19.08 18.14 -4.39
CA ALA A 124 19.81 17.74 -5.58
C ALA A 124 19.16 16.55 -6.28
N ARG A 125 18.59 15.62 -5.50
CA ARG A 125 17.91 14.42 -6.00
C ARG A 125 16.62 14.18 -5.21
N VAL A 126 15.66 13.54 -5.85
CA VAL A 126 14.38 13.15 -5.24
C VAL A 126 14.17 11.66 -5.42
N LEU A 127 13.89 10.94 -4.33
CA LEU A 127 13.51 9.53 -4.36
C LEU A 127 12.06 9.37 -3.90
N THR A 128 11.21 8.84 -4.77
CA THR A 128 9.78 8.65 -4.46
C THR A 128 9.50 7.23 -3.97
N CYS A 129 8.92 7.12 -2.77
CA CYS A 129 8.59 5.88 -2.06
C CYS A 129 7.11 5.82 -1.66
N ILE A 130 6.22 6.43 -2.46
CA ILE A 130 4.82 6.71 -2.11
C ILE A 130 3.88 5.48 -2.12
N GLY A 131 4.34 4.32 -2.61
CA GLY A 131 3.59 3.07 -2.63
C GLY A 131 2.34 3.05 -3.54
N GLY A 132 1.60 1.93 -3.54
CA GLY A 132 0.49 1.68 -4.47
C GLY A 132 -0.93 1.78 -3.90
N MET A 133 -1.09 2.22 -2.64
CA MET A 133 -2.36 2.08 -1.89
C MET A 133 -3.09 3.43 -1.69
N ALA A 134 -2.92 4.36 -2.63
CA ALA A 134 -3.43 5.72 -2.49
C ALA A 134 -4.92 5.83 -2.81
N ARG A 135 -5.36 5.27 -3.94
CA ARG A 135 -6.74 5.36 -4.43
C ARG A 135 -7.36 3.96 -4.50
N PRO A 136 -8.33 3.63 -3.65
CA PRO A 136 -9.06 2.38 -3.81
C PRO A 136 -9.79 2.32 -5.14
N ARG A 137 -9.79 1.14 -5.78
CA ARG A 137 -10.56 0.92 -7.00
C ARG A 137 -12.05 0.91 -6.68
N ARG A 138 -12.82 1.41 -7.64
CA ARG A 138 -14.28 1.53 -7.58
C ARG A 138 -14.92 0.62 -8.62
N LEU A 139 -16.09 0.08 -8.30
CA LEU A 139 -16.94 -0.68 -9.21
C LEU A 139 -17.62 0.24 -10.24
N GLY A 140 -17.85 1.51 -9.91
CA GLY A 140 -18.51 2.48 -10.76
C GLY A 140 -20.03 2.27 -10.86
N VAL A 141 -20.63 1.62 -9.85
CA VAL A 141 -22.06 1.26 -9.84
C VAL A 141 -22.90 2.33 -9.13
N PRO A 142 -24.19 2.46 -9.46
CA PRO A 142 -25.10 3.29 -8.68
C PRO A 142 -25.11 2.88 -7.20
N GLY A 143 -25.00 3.88 -6.33
CA GLY A 143 -25.01 3.71 -4.87
C GLY A 143 -23.66 3.36 -4.22
N GLU A 144 -22.56 3.29 -4.98
CA GLU A 144 -21.23 3.05 -4.41
C GLU A 144 -20.75 4.18 -3.47
N ASP A 145 -21.34 5.38 -3.58
CA ASP A 145 -21.05 6.53 -2.70
C ASP A 145 -21.86 6.52 -1.38
N LEU A 146 -22.73 5.52 -1.15
CA LEU A 146 -23.49 5.41 0.09
C LEU A 146 -22.57 5.22 1.30
N SER A 147 -22.96 5.78 2.45
CA SER A 147 -22.15 5.76 3.68
C SER A 147 -21.84 4.36 4.24
N LYS A 148 -22.65 3.36 3.88
CA LYS A 148 -22.47 1.95 4.21
C LYS A 148 -21.40 1.24 3.37
N VAL A 149 -20.98 1.84 2.25
CA VAL A 149 -19.98 1.29 1.34
C VAL A 149 -18.59 1.73 1.79
N ARG A 150 -17.68 0.76 1.89
CA ARG A 150 -16.32 0.97 2.40
C ARG A 150 -15.33 0.32 1.47
N HIS A 151 -14.30 1.08 1.10
CA HIS A 151 -13.19 0.56 0.29
C HIS A 151 -11.98 0.12 1.13
N ARG A 152 -12.19 -0.06 2.43
CA ARG A 152 -11.18 -0.52 3.38
C ARG A 152 -11.86 -1.22 4.55
N PHE A 153 -11.33 -2.37 4.93
CA PHE A 153 -11.68 -3.06 6.16
C PHE A 153 -10.72 -2.63 7.29
N VAL A 154 -11.25 -2.42 8.50
CA VAL A 154 -10.48 -1.97 9.67
C VAL A 154 -10.61 -2.98 10.81
N GLU A 155 -11.84 -3.29 11.23
CA GLU A 155 -12.13 -4.22 12.31
C GLU A 155 -13.56 -4.76 12.19
N PRO A 156 -13.87 -5.93 12.77
CA PRO A 156 -15.18 -6.56 12.59
C PRO A 156 -16.22 -6.12 13.63
N PHE A 157 -15.82 -5.59 14.78
CA PHE A 157 -16.71 -5.34 15.92
C PHE A 157 -17.92 -4.43 15.63
N PRO A 158 -17.84 -3.41 14.77
CA PRO A 158 -19.01 -2.60 14.40
C PRO A 158 -20.10 -3.36 13.64
N TYR A 159 -19.82 -4.59 13.18
CA TYR A 159 -20.67 -5.40 12.31
C TYR A 159 -21.20 -6.68 12.97
N VAL A 160 -21.02 -6.84 14.28
CA VAL A 160 -21.60 -7.95 15.05
C VAL A 160 -23.11 -8.00 14.81
N ARG A 161 -23.63 -9.17 14.42
CA ARG A 161 -25.03 -9.42 14.06
C ARG A 161 -25.58 -8.53 12.94
N LYS A 162 -24.74 -7.95 12.10
CA LYS A 162 -25.13 -7.22 10.89
C LYS A 162 -24.93 -8.09 9.65
N ASP A 163 -25.67 -7.79 8.59
CA ASP A 163 -25.48 -8.39 7.28
C ASP A 163 -24.35 -7.64 6.55
N ALA A 164 -23.23 -8.31 6.30
CA ALA A 164 -22.05 -7.71 5.67
C ALA A 164 -21.79 -8.36 4.32
N LEU A 165 -21.74 -7.57 3.25
CA LEU A 165 -21.31 -8.02 1.93
C LEU A 165 -19.85 -7.63 1.71
N VAL A 166 -19.00 -8.59 1.39
CA VAL A 166 -17.61 -8.35 0.98
C VAL A 166 -17.47 -8.68 -0.50
N VAL A 167 -16.97 -7.74 -1.30
CA VAL A 167 -16.78 -7.89 -2.75
C VAL A 167 -15.29 -7.83 -3.07
N GLY A 168 -14.76 -8.88 -3.70
CA GLY A 168 -13.38 -8.88 -4.22
C GLY A 168 -12.75 -10.27 -4.31
N GLY A 169 -11.83 -10.47 -5.26
CA GLY A 169 -11.15 -11.75 -5.47
C GLY A 169 -9.77 -11.91 -4.81
N GLY A 170 -9.21 -10.83 -4.28
CA GLY A 170 -7.87 -10.84 -3.69
C GLY A 170 -7.84 -11.30 -2.22
N ASN A 171 -6.63 -11.55 -1.73
CA ASN A 171 -6.38 -11.97 -0.34
C ASN A 171 -7.01 -11.02 0.70
N SER A 172 -6.99 -9.70 0.47
CA SER A 172 -7.58 -8.72 1.39
C SER A 172 -9.10 -8.84 1.53
N ALA A 173 -9.81 -9.22 0.46
CA ALA A 173 -11.25 -9.44 0.50
C ALA A 173 -11.57 -10.71 1.29
N ALA A 174 -10.82 -11.79 1.04
CA ALA A 174 -10.95 -13.05 1.77
C ALA A 174 -10.64 -12.89 3.28
N GLU A 175 -9.58 -12.16 3.65
CA GLU A 175 -9.25 -11.87 5.05
C GLU A 175 -10.34 -11.04 5.74
N ALA A 176 -10.87 -10.02 5.07
CA ALA A 176 -11.97 -9.23 5.61
C ALA A 176 -13.24 -10.06 5.83
N ALA A 177 -13.58 -10.94 4.88
CA ALA A 177 -14.71 -11.85 5.00
C ALA A 177 -14.54 -12.81 6.19
N LEU A 178 -13.34 -13.35 6.39
CA LEU A 178 -13.02 -14.20 7.54
C LEU A 178 -13.15 -13.44 8.86
N PHE A 179 -12.54 -12.24 8.97
CA PHE A 179 -12.62 -11.42 10.17
C PHE A 179 -14.06 -11.04 10.53
N LEU A 180 -14.88 -10.72 9.52
CA LEU A 180 -16.30 -10.39 9.72
C LEU A 180 -17.10 -11.61 10.18
N SER A 181 -16.88 -12.78 9.56
CA SER A 181 -17.54 -14.04 9.95
C SER A 181 -17.19 -14.42 11.39
N GLU A 182 -15.91 -14.50 11.71
CA GLU A 182 -15.41 -14.83 13.05
C GLU A 182 -15.80 -13.78 14.10
N GLY A 183 -15.90 -12.51 13.68
CA GLY A 183 -16.38 -11.40 14.49
C GLY A 183 -17.89 -11.36 14.70
N GLY A 184 -18.65 -12.32 14.17
CA GLY A 184 -20.08 -12.48 14.42
C GLY A 184 -21.00 -11.70 13.48
N ALA A 185 -20.49 -11.21 12.34
CA ALA A 185 -21.32 -10.67 11.27
C ALA A 185 -21.92 -11.80 10.40
N ARG A 186 -23.15 -11.62 9.91
CA ARG A 186 -23.73 -12.48 8.87
C ARG A 186 -23.10 -12.11 7.54
N THR A 187 -22.02 -12.82 7.20
CA THR A 187 -21.15 -12.39 6.11
C THR A 187 -21.50 -13.11 4.81
N THR A 188 -21.65 -12.35 3.74
CA THR A 188 -21.67 -12.86 2.37
C THR A 188 -20.39 -12.44 1.67
N TYR A 189 -19.61 -13.40 1.18
CA TYR A 189 -18.42 -13.15 0.37
C TYR A 189 -18.75 -13.30 -1.12
N ALA A 190 -18.85 -12.17 -1.80
CA ALA A 190 -19.04 -12.08 -3.24
C ALA A 190 -17.68 -12.05 -3.97
N ILE A 191 -17.45 -13.07 -4.80
CA ILE A 191 -16.22 -13.24 -5.58
C ILE A 191 -16.52 -13.72 -6.99
N TRP A 192 -15.71 -13.28 -7.97
CA TRP A 192 -15.80 -13.78 -9.34
C TRP A 192 -15.37 -15.26 -9.42
N PRO A 193 -16.06 -16.11 -10.21
CA PRO A 193 -15.71 -17.53 -10.36
C PRO A 193 -14.23 -17.75 -10.68
N ALA A 194 -13.67 -16.98 -11.63
CA ALA A 194 -12.26 -17.08 -12.01
C ALA A 194 -11.29 -16.80 -10.86
N ASP A 195 -11.61 -15.84 -9.97
CA ASP A 195 -10.79 -15.53 -8.81
C ASP A 195 -10.93 -16.61 -7.73
N TRP A 196 -12.12 -17.17 -7.55
CA TRP A 196 -12.36 -18.28 -6.62
C TRP A 196 -11.62 -19.55 -7.05
N GLU A 197 -11.55 -19.82 -8.35
CA GLU A 197 -10.86 -20.97 -8.95
C GLU A 197 -9.34 -20.76 -9.02
N ASN A 198 -8.87 -19.52 -9.05
CA ASN A 198 -7.45 -19.22 -9.11
C ASN A 198 -6.68 -19.80 -7.90
N ARG A 199 -5.68 -20.64 -8.19
CA ARG A 199 -4.73 -21.19 -7.20
C ARG A 199 -3.29 -20.70 -7.40
N ASP A 200 -3.02 -19.93 -8.44
CA ASP A 200 -1.67 -19.51 -8.81
C ASP A 200 -1.18 -18.33 -7.96
N PRO A 201 -0.16 -18.51 -7.10
CA PRO A 201 0.36 -17.44 -6.25
C PRO A 201 0.95 -16.27 -7.04
N LYS A 202 1.39 -16.49 -8.29
CA LYS A 202 1.92 -15.45 -9.19
C LYS A 202 0.81 -14.59 -9.80
N LYS A 203 -0.42 -15.12 -9.87
CA LYS A 203 -1.61 -14.40 -10.35
C LYS A 203 -2.47 -13.84 -9.21
N GLY A 204 -1.90 -13.70 -8.01
CA GLY A 204 -2.58 -13.04 -6.89
C GLY A 204 -3.74 -13.84 -6.30
N CYS A 205 -3.70 -15.17 -6.35
CA CYS A 205 -4.72 -16.01 -5.71
C CYS A 205 -4.88 -15.74 -4.20
N ILE A 206 -6.04 -16.10 -3.65
CA ILE A 206 -6.23 -16.18 -2.20
C ILE A 206 -5.22 -17.17 -1.65
N LYS A 207 -4.41 -16.73 -0.69
CA LYS A 207 -3.31 -17.54 -0.16
C LYS A 207 -3.87 -18.74 0.62
N HIS A 208 -3.19 -19.88 0.53
CA HIS A 208 -3.71 -21.15 1.08
C HIS A 208 -4.06 -21.08 2.58
N TRP A 209 -3.30 -20.30 3.36
CA TRP A 209 -3.55 -20.11 4.79
C TRP A 209 -4.77 -19.24 5.10
N VAL A 210 -5.24 -18.40 4.17
CA VAL A 210 -6.53 -17.69 4.27
C VAL A 210 -7.65 -18.56 3.71
N ARG A 211 -7.37 -19.23 2.59
CA ARG A 211 -8.32 -20.07 1.88
C ARG A 211 -8.84 -21.23 2.74
N GLY A 212 -7.96 -21.93 3.45
CA GLY A 212 -8.35 -23.05 4.30
C GLY A 212 -9.36 -22.66 5.39
N PRO A 213 -9.09 -21.65 6.24
CA PRO A 213 -10.08 -21.11 7.18
C PRO A 213 -11.36 -20.62 6.51
N LEU A 214 -11.25 -19.93 5.37
CA LEU A 214 -12.41 -19.43 4.62
C LEU A 214 -13.32 -20.57 4.14
N GLU A 215 -12.75 -21.64 3.58
CA GLU A 215 -13.49 -22.83 3.14
C GLU A 215 -14.18 -23.53 4.32
N ARG A 216 -13.53 -23.61 5.50
CA ARG A 216 -14.16 -24.15 6.71
C ARG A 216 -15.35 -23.31 7.18
N GLU A 217 -15.24 -21.98 7.22
CA GLU A 217 -16.36 -21.10 7.58
C GLU A 217 -17.56 -21.28 6.62
N ILE A 218 -17.29 -21.55 5.35
CA ILE A 218 -18.31 -21.83 4.33
C ILE A 218 -18.97 -23.19 4.58
N GLU A 219 -18.16 -24.24 4.78
CA GLU A 219 -18.64 -25.60 5.06
C GLU A 219 -19.50 -25.67 6.33
N GLU A 220 -19.14 -24.90 7.35
CA GLU A 220 -19.86 -24.83 8.63
C GLU A 220 -21.06 -23.86 8.58
N GLY A 221 -21.33 -23.25 7.42
CA GLY A 221 -22.49 -22.37 7.19
C GLY A 221 -22.41 -21.01 7.88
N ARG A 222 -21.23 -20.60 8.35
CA ARG A 222 -21.01 -19.29 9.00
C ARG A 222 -20.75 -18.17 8.00
N LEU A 223 -20.10 -18.50 6.88
CA LEU A 223 -19.83 -17.59 5.77
C LEU A 223 -20.58 -18.03 4.52
N ARG A 224 -21.38 -17.14 3.92
CA ARG A 224 -22.03 -17.41 2.64
C ARG A 224 -21.11 -17.05 1.49
N LEU A 225 -20.70 -18.02 0.68
CA LEU A 225 -20.04 -17.76 -0.61
C LEU A 225 -21.10 -17.37 -1.66
N PHE A 226 -20.83 -16.32 -2.44
CA PHE A 226 -21.67 -15.90 -3.55
C PHE A 226 -20.80 -15.69 -4.80
N LEU A 227 -20.94 -16.58 -5.78
CA LEU A 227 -20.24 -16.46 -7.05
C LEU A 227 -21.02 -15.54 -7.98
N PHE A 228 -20.47 -14.34 -8.24
CA PHE A 228 -21.16 -13.31 -8.99
C PHE A 228 -20.49 -13.01 -10.33
N SER A 229 -21.29 -12.52 -11.28
CA SER A 229 -20.82 -12.00 -12.56
C SER A 229 -20.76 -10.47 -12.57
N GLU A 230 -21.76 -9.82 -11.96
CA GLU A 230 -21.94 -8.37 -12.01
C GLU A 230 -22.64 -7.87 -10.74
N LEU A 231 -22.14 -6.77 -10.16
CA LEU A 231 -22.86 -6.03 -9.14
C LEU A 231 -23.57 -4.87 -9.84
N VAL A 232 -24.90 -4.82 -9.75
CA VAL A 232 -25.73 -3.92 -10.57
C VAL A 232 -25.94 -2.58 -9.88
N GLU A 233 -26.32 -2.61 -8.60
CA GLU A 233 -26.67 -1.41 -7.82
C GLU A 233 -26.55 -1.70 -6.32
N ILE A 234 -26.09 -0.72 -5.56
CA ILE A 234 -26.11 -0.73 -4.10
C ILE A 234 -27.23 0.20 -3.61
N LYS A 235 -28.18 -0.32 -2.85
CA LYS A 235 -29.24 0.47 -2.22
C LYS A 235 -29.03 0.53 -0.71
N GLU A 236 -29.86 1.35 -0.04
CA GLU A 236 -29.72 1.59 1.40
C GLU A 236 -29.86 0.31 2.26
N GLY A 237 -30.72 -0.63 1.88
CA GLY A 237 -30.94 -1.89 2.62
C GLY A 237 -30.54 -3.17 1.87
N GLU A 238 -30.22 -3.09 0.58
CA GLU A 238 -29.96 -4.26 -0.25
C GLU A 238 -28.95 -3.97 -1.36
N VAL A 239 -28.39 -5.01 -1.96
CA VAL A 239 -27.56 -4.94 -3.16
C VAL A 239 -28.21 -5.80 -4.24
N LEU A 240 -28.32 -5.25 -5.44
CA LEU A 240 -28.71 -6.00 -6.63
C LEU A 240 -27.46 -6.57 -7.28
N ILE A 241 -27.39 -7.89 -7.37
CA ILE A 241 -26.21 -8.62 -7.85
C ILE A 241 -26.63 -9.78 -8.75
N LYS A 242 -25.90 -10.00 -9.84
CA LYS A 242 -26.11 -11.14 -10.74
C LYS A 242 -25.19 -12.28 -10.35
N ASP A 243 -25.74 -13.49 -10.24
CA ASP A 243 -24.94 -14.69 -10.08
C ASP A 243 -24.17 -15.02 -11.38
N GLU A 244 -23.32 -16.04 -11.32
CA GLU A 244 -22.57 -16.56 -12.47
C GLU A 244 -23.46 -17.08 -13.63
N GLN A 245 -24.75 -17.37 -13.38
CA GLN A 245 -25.73 -17.72 -14.40
C GLN A 245 -26.50 -16.50 -14.95
N GLY A 246 -26.18 -15.29 -14.49
CA GLY A 246 -26.81 -14.05 -14.91
C GLY A 246 -28.16 -13.75 -14.25
N ARG A 247 -28.59 -14.52 -13.24
CA ARG A 247 -29.83 -14.27 -12.51
C ARG A 247 -29.60 -13.17 -11.48
N THR A 248 -30.50 -12.20 -11.42
CA THR A 248 -30.43 -11.10 -10.46
C THR A 248 -30.99 -11.51 -9.10
N HIS A 249 -30.25 -11.20 -8.04
CA HIS A 249 -30.60 -11.40 -6.65
C HIS A 249 -30.60 -10.07 -5.91
N ALA A 250 -31.52 -9.91 -4.97
CA ALA A 250 -31.49 -8.83 -3.99
C ALA A 250 -30.95 -9.39 -2.67
N LEU A 251 -29.77 -8.92 -2.25
CA LEU A 251 -29.12 -9.34 -1.01
C LEU A 251 -29.25 -8.24 0.04
N ALA A 252 -30.00 -8.50 1.12
CA ALA A 252 -30.05 -7.61 2.27
C ALA A 252 -28.64 -7.42 2.87
N ASN A 253 -28.29 -6.19 3.23
CA ASN A 253 -27.01 -5.88 3.87
C ASN A 253 -27.07 -4.56 4.64
N ASP A 254 -26.33 -4.48 5.72
CA ASP A 254 -26.09 -3.27 6.53
C ASP A 254 -24.77 -2.58 6.13
N ALA A 255 -23.80 -3.34 5.61
CA ALA A 255 -22.49 -2.83 5.19
C ALA A 255 -22.00 -3.54 3.93
N VAL A 256 -21.31 -2.79 3.07
CA VAL A 256 -20.66 -3.32 1.86
C VAL A 256 -19.19 -2.96 1.87
N PHE A 257 -18.32 -3.96 1.74
CA PHE A 257 -16.88 -3.77 1.60
C PHE A 257 -16.45 -4.06 0.16
N VAL A 258 -16.09 -3.01 -0.58
CA VAL A 258 -15.58 -3.12 -1.94
C VAL A 258 -14.06 -3.17 -1.90
N LEU A 259 -13.50 -4.38 -1.89
CA LEU A 259 -12.08 -4.66 -1.68
C LEU A 259 -11.42 -5.23 -2.95
N ILE A 260 -11.51 -4.45 -4.04
CA ILE A 260 -11.09 -4.84 -5.39
C ILE A 260 -9.69 -4.30 -5.78
N GLY A 261 -8.90 -3.92 -4.77
CA GLY A 261 -7.56 -3.37 -4.94
C GLY A 261 -7.50 -1.85 -4.87
N SER A 262 -6.32 -1.32 -5.13
CA SER A 262 -6.03 0.11 -5.10
C SER A 262 -4.97 0.43 -6.14
N ASP A 263 -4.95 1.68 -6.58
CA ASP A 263 -3.96 2.23 -7.48
C ASP A 263 -3.15 3.32 -6.78
N ALA A 264 -1.94 3.51 -7.28
CA ALA A 264 -1.06 4.57 -6.84
C ALA A 264 -1.54 5.94 -7.31
N ASP A 265 -1.15 6.99 -6.59
CA ASP A 265 -1.32 8.35 -7.06
C ASP A 265 -0.06 8.87 -7.75
N LEU A 266 -0.02 8.74 -9.08
CA LEU A 266 1.09 9.23 -9.91
C LEU A 266 0.94 10.71 -10.32
N THR A 267 -0.04 11.44 -9.77
CA THR A 267 -0.27 12.86 -10.14
C THR A 267 0.96 13.71 -9.86
N LEU A 268 1.62 13.47 -8.72
CA LEU A 268 2.85 14.17 -8.36
C LEU A 268 3.99 13.91 -9.38
N LEU A 269 4.17 12.65 -9.78
CA LEU A 269 5.20 12.24 -10.73
C LEU A 269 4.93 12.78 -12.14
N ARG A 270 3.68 12.69 -12.62
CA ARG A 270 3.28 13.29 -13.91
C ARG A 270 3.47 14.80 -13.91
N GLY A 271 3.12 15.47 -12.81
CA GLY A 271 3.35 16.90 -12.64
C GLY A 271 4.83 17.30 -12.74
N ALA A 272 5.74 16.40 -12.34
CA ALA A 272 7.19 16.57 -12.47
C ALA A 272 7.74 16.24 -13.86
N GLY A 273 6.90 15.75 -14.80
CA GLY A 273 7.29 15.35 -16.15
C GLY A 273 7.68 13.87 -16.30
N VAL A 274 7.41 13.04 -15.29
CA VAL A 274 7.66 11.59 -15.37
C VAL A 274 6.61 10.93 -16.27
N ARG A 275 7.09 10.17 -17.26
CA ARG A 275 6.27 9.34 -18.13
C ARG A 275 5.75 8.13 -17.37
N THR A 276 4.55 7.70 -17.71
CA THR A 276 3.90 6.53 -17.13
C THR A 276 3.46 5.57 -18.22
N GLU A 277 3.35 4.29 -17.85
CA GLU A 277 2.85 3.24 -18.74
C GLU A 277 1.89 2.32 -18.00
N VAL A 278 1.03 1.64 -18.77
CA VAL A 278 0.08 0.67 -18.23
C VAL A 278 0.73 -0.70 -18.16
N SER A 279 0.81 -1.26 -16.96
CA SER A 279 1.27 -2.62 -16.68
C SER A 279 0.14 -3.41 -16.01
N GLY A 280 -0.55 -4.22 -16.82
CA GLY A 280 -1.74 -4.96 -16.38
C GLY A 280 -2.89 -4.03 -16.03
N LEU A 281 -3.39 -4.11 -14.78
CA LEU A 281 -4.46 -3.24 -14.25
C LEU A 281 -3.92 -1.98 -13.57
N THR A 282 -2.62 -1.74 -13.59
CA THR A 282 -1.98 -0.65 -12.86
C THR A 282 -1.17 0.23 -13.79
N GLU A 283 -1.16 1.53 -13.52
CA GLU A 283 -0.25 2.48 -14.12
C GLU A 283 1.04 2.54 -13.27
N ILE A 284 2.21 2.54 -13.91
CA ILE A 284 3.52 2.64 -13.28
C ILE A 284 4.38 3.73 -13.94
N PRO A 285 5.29 4.38 -13.20
CA PRO A 285 6.27 5.28 -13.81
C PRO A 285 7.24 4.49 -14.70
N VAL A 286 7.71 5.13 -15.78
CA VAL A 286 8.81 4.62 -16.61
C VAL A 286 10.13 4.98 -15.95
N TYR A 287 10.98 3.98 -15.72
CA TYR A 287 12.28 4.14 -15.07
C TYR A 287 13.29 3.12 -15.62
N ASP A 288 14.58 3.41 -15.45
CA ASP A 288 15.68 2.50 -15.78
C ASP A 288 15.76 1.38 -14.72
N PRO A 289 15.70 0.09 -15.10
CA PRO A 289 15.63 -1.02 -14.13
C PRO A 289 16.89 -1.24 -13.30
N ASP A 290 18.03 -0.70 -13.73
CA ASP A 290 19.32 -0.85 -13.05
C ASP A 290 19.58 0.32 -12.09
N THR A 291 19.23 1.55 -12.48
CA THR A 291 19.45 2.77 -11.68
C THR A 291 18.22 3.25 -10.91
N PHE A 292 17.03 2.82 -11.32
CA PHE A 292 15.72 3.28 -10.83
C PHE A 292 15.44 4.77 -11.08
N GLU A 293 16.22 5.40 -11.95
CA GLU A 293 16.03 6.78 -12.38
C GLU A 293 14.90 6.85 -13.43
N THR A 294 14.06 7.87 -13.33
CA THR A 294 13.00 8.11 -14.32
C THR A 294 13.55 8.83 -15.55
N ASN A 295 12.68 9.14 -16.52
CA ASN A 295 13.05 10.03 -17.62
C ASN A 295 13.33 11.49 -17.19
N VAL A 296 13.11 11.83 -15.92
CA VAL A 296 13.45 13.13 -15.33
C VAL A 296 14.76 12.98 -14.56
N PRO A 297 15.88 13.54 -15.05
CA PRO A 297 17.19 13.35 -14.43
C PRO A 297 17.21 13.76 -12.96
N GLY A 298 17.73 12.90 -12.10
CA GLY A 298 17.82 13.06 -10.65
C GLY A 298 16.54 12.72 -9.87
N LEU A 299 15.48 12.28 -10.56
CA LEU A 299 14.24 11.81 -9.93
C LEU A 299 14.13 10.28 -10.05
N TYR A 300 14.07 9.61 -8.90
CA TYR A 300 14.08 8.16 -8.78
C TYR A 300 12.78 7.64 -8.17
N VAL A 301 12.52 6.34 -8.37
CA VAL A 301 11.36 5.63 -7.81
C VAL A 301 11.80 4.39 -7.04
N ALA A 302 11.13 4.08 -5.93
CA ALA A 302 11.33 2.84 -5.19
C ALA A 302 10.03 2.34 -4.57
N GLY A 303 10.02 1.05 -4.20
CA GLY A 303 8.87 0.40 -3.58
C GLY A 303 7.91 -0.22 -4.61
N HIS A 304 6.60 -0.08 -4.37
CA HIS A 304 5.56 -0.80 -5.11
C HIS A 304 5.62 -0.64 -6.65
N PHE A 305 6.23 0.44 -7.12
CA PHE A 305 6.34 0.80 -8.54
C PHE A 305 7.33 -0.06 -9.32
N THR A 306 8.23 -0.78 -8.64
CA THR A 306 9.38 -1.38 -9.32
C THR A 306 9.14 -2.82 -9.78
N ASN A 307 7.91 -3.14 -10.23
CA ASN A 307 7.40 -4.52 -10.40
C ASN A 307 7.49 -5.42 -9.16
N SER A 308 7.80 -4.82 -8.01
CA SER A 308 8.02 -5.49 -6.74
C SER A 308 6.94 -5.10 -5.73
N ARG A 309 5.86 -5.87 -5.71
CA ARG A 309 4.66 -5.57 -4.89
C ARG A 309 4.78 -6.00 -3.43
N HIS A 310 5.90 -6.62 -3.04
CA HIS A 310 6.13 -7.16 -1.69
C HIS A 310 7.07 -6.26 -0.87
N ILE A 311 6.87 -6.24 0.46
CA ILE A 311 7.65 -5.39 1.38
C ILE A 311 9.15 -5.69 1.29
N LYS A 312 9.54 -6.96 1.20
CA LYS A 312 10.95 -7.40 1.07
C LYS A 312 11.70 -6.65 -0.03
N GLU A 313 11.11 -6.63 -1.22
CA GLU A 313 11.72 -5.98 -2.37
C GLU A 313 11.65 -4.45 -2.26
N ALA A 314 10.56 -3.92 -1.69
CA ALA A 314 10.46 -2.50 -1.40
C ALA A 314 11.57 -2.01 -0.45
N ILE A 315 12.00 -2.86 0.49
CA ILE A 315 13.15 -2.61 1.37
C ILE A 315 14.49 -2.76 0.62
N ALA A 316 14.60 -3.74 -0.28
CA ALA A 316 15.83 -4.06 -0.99
C ALA A 316 16.23 -3.00 -2.03
N VAL A 317 15.26 -2.41 -2.74
CA VAL A 317 15.52 -1.44 -3.81
C VAL A 317 16.33 -0.23 -3.33
N PRO A 318 15.94 0.48 -2.25
CA PRO A 318 16.71 1.62 -1.74
C PRO A 318 18.17 1.29 -1.36
N ARG A 319 18.45 0.07 -0.89
CA ARG A 319 19.82 -0.40 -0.59
C ARG A 319 20.71 -0.49 -1.83
N ARG A 320 20.11 -0.52 -3.03
CA ARG A 320 20.81 -0.44 -4.32
C ARG A 320 20.85 0.98 -4.87
N VAL A 321 19.72 1.69 -4.80
CA VAL A 321 19.54 3.00 -5.46
C VAL A 321 20.28 4.11 -4.74
N VAL A 322 20.19 4.18 -3.40
CA VAL A 322 20.77 5.30 -2.65
C VAL A 322 22.30 5.39 -2.77
N PRO A 323 23.07 4.27 -2.77
CA PRO A 323 24.50 4.33 -3.04
C PRO A 323 24.84 4.85 -4.46
N LEU A 324 24.03 4.51 -5.47
CA LEU A 324 24.20 5.04 -6.83
C LEU A 324 23.93 6.55 -6.88
N ILE A 325 22.91 7.02 -6.17
CA ILE A 325 22.61 8.44 -5.99
C ILE A 325 23.81 9.15 -5.33
N ALA A 326 24.35 8.59 -4.25
CA ALA A 326 25.51 9.15 -3.55
C ALA A 326 26.75 9.25 -4.46
N GLN A 327 27.01 8.21 -5.27
CA GLN A 327 28.10 8.21 -6.25
C GLN A 327 27.90 9.28 -7.33
N SER A 328 26.68 9.42 -7.87
CA SER A 328 26.34 10.46 -8.86
C SER A 328 26.59 11.87 -8.31
N LEU A 329 26.20 12.12 -7.07
CA LEU A 329 26.42 13.42 -6.42
C LEU A 329 27.90 13.72 -6.22
N ARG A 330 28.68 12.74 -5.75
CA ARG A 330 30.14 12.88 -5.56
C ARG A 330 30.90 13.10 -6.87
N ALA A 331 30.41 12.59 -8.00
CA ALA A 331 31.03 12.77 -9.31
C ALA A 331 30.74 14.14 -9.96
N THR A 332 29.80 14.91 -9.41
CA THR A 332 29.42 16.25 -9.91
C THR A 332 30.15 17.37 -9.16
N VAL A 333 30.87 17.03 -8.08
CA VAL A 333 31.74 17.92 -7.28
C VAL A 333 33.17 17.85 -7.79
#